data_AF-A0A373CYV7-F1
#
_entry.id   AF-A0A373CYV7-F1
#
_cell.length_a   1.000
_cell.length_b   1.000
_cell.length_c   1.000
_cell.angle_alpha   90.00
_cell.angle_beta   90.00
_cell.angle_gamma   90.00
#
_symmetry.space_group_name_H-M   'P 1'
#
loop_
_entity.id
_entity.type
_entity.pdbx_description
1 polymer ?
#
loop_
_entity_poly.entity_id
_entity_poly.type
_entity_poly.pdbx_seq_one_letter_code
_entity_poly.pdbx_strand_id
1 'polypeptide(L)'
;MYKQYIKTGKISKIKKSIVSALFLSGMLLLLTGCSHVTSEMKESRENGIALMESGDYEGAVAEFDSLIDQTTRVTSFEIDVLKYRGEAEFMLGDYGAAAYTYDTLAKVDKPRAEYYYLAR
;
A
#
# COMPACT_ATOMS: atom_id res chain seq x y z
N MET A 1 44.50 42.87 14.79
CA MET A 1 43.09 43.03 14.35
C MET A 1 42.73 42.25 13.07
N TYR A 2 43.66 41.68 12.29
CA TYR A 2 43.35 41.04 10.99
C TYR A 2 42.78 39.60 11.03
N LYS A 3 43.04 38.84 12.11
CA LYS A 3 42.66 37.40 12.20
C LYS A 3 41.16 37.15 12.44
N GLN A 4 40.42 38.13 12.98
CA GLN A 4 39.02 37.97 13.40
C GLN A 4 38.04 38.09 12.22
N TYR A 5 38.42 38.83 11.17
CA TYR A 5 37.60 39.08 9.97
C TYR A 5 37.56 37.88 9.00
N ILE A 6 38.66 37.11 8.90
CA ILE A 6 38.74 35.92 8.05
C ILE A 6 37.84 34.79 8.60
N LYS A 7 37.72 34.70 9.93
CA LYS A 7 36.98 33.62 10.62
C LYS A 7 35.46 33.76 10.43
N THR A 8 34.93 34.98 10.50
CA THR A 8 33.48 35.27 10.35
C THR A 8 33.00 35.14 8.90
N GLY A 9 33.81 35.59 7.92
CA GLY A 9 33.49 35.45 6.49
C GLY A 9 33.38 33.99 6.03
N LYS A 10 34.30 33.12 6.49
CA LYS A 10 34.31 31.69 6.14
C LYS A 10 33.11 30.93 6.73
N ILE A 11 32.71 31.26 7.96
CA ILE A 11 31.55 30.65 8.64
C ILE A 11 30.22 31.02 7.94
N SER A 12 30.08 32.25 7.46
CA SER A 12 28.86 32.71 6.77
C SER A 12 28.65 32.05 5.40
N LYS A 13 29.72 31.78 4.65
CA LYS A 13 29.65 31.09 3.35
C LYS A 13 29.34 29.60 3.50
N ILE A 14 29.88 28.94 4.53
CA ILE A 14 29.61 27.52 4.82
C ILE A 14 28.14 27.31 5.18
N LYS A 15 27.55 28.17 6.03
CA LYS A 15 26.13 28.09 6.39
C LYS A 15 25.20 28.27 5.19
N LYS A 16 25.52 29.17 4.25
CA LYS A 16 24.73 29.37 3.02
C LYS A 16 24.82 28.17 2.05
N SER A 17 25.99 27.53 1.95
CA SER A 17 26.16 26.32 1.12
C SER A 17 25.41 25.10 1.66
N ILE A 18 25.34 24.93 2.98
CA ILE A 18 24.65 23.78 3.60
C ILE A 18 23.13 23.92 3.48
N VAL A 19 22.59 25.13 3.66
CA VAL A 19 21.14 25.39 3.53
C VAL A 19 20.67 25.25 2.07
N SER A 20 21.53 25.54 1.10
CA SER A 20 21.23 25.35 -0.34
C SER A 20 21.30 23.89 -0.80
N ALA A 21 22.11 23.05 -0.15
CA ALA A 21 22.28 21.64 -0.53
C ALA A 21 21.18 20.74 0.07
N LEU A 22 20.61 21.12 1.21
CA LEU A 22 19.55 20.37 1.89
C LEU A 22 18.16 20.53 1.25
N PHE A 23 17.98 21.52 0.36
CA PHE A 23 16.70 21.74 -0.33
C PHE A 23 16.57 21.04 -1.69
N LEU A 24 17.65 20.41 -2.20
CA LEU A 24 17.66 19.75 -3.51
C LEU A 24 17.75 18.22 -3.46
N SER A 25 17.91 17.60 -2.28
CA SER A 25 17.87 16.13 -2.16
C SER A 25 16.56 15.58 -1.59
N GLY A 26 15.63 16.43 -1.16
CA GLY A 26 14.40 16.03 -0.47
C GLY A 26 13.16 15.89 -1.36
N MET A 27 13.28 16.16 -2.67
CA MET A 27 12.13 16.30 -3.57
C MET A 27 12.26 15.48 -4.85
N LEU A 28 12.81 14.26 -4.73
CA LEU A 28 12.86 13.26 -5.82
C LEU A 28 12.30 11.89 -5.39
N LEU A 29 11.24 11.89 -4.58
CA LEU A 29 10.44 10.67 -4.33
C LEU A 29 8.94 10.88 -4.62
N LEU A 30 8.53 12.01 -5.20
CA LEU A 30 7.12 12.30 -5.47
C LEU A 30 6.60 11.73 -6.81
N LEU A 31 7.35 10.85 -7.48
CA LEU A 31 6.94 10.29 -8.78
C LEU A 31 7.19 8.79 -8.92
N THR A 32 7.40 8.02 -7.84
CA THR A 32 7.18 6.58 -7.91
C THR A 32 5.68 6.35 -7.80
N GLY A 33 4.97 6.46 -8.93
CA GLY A 33 3.62 5.94 -9.01
C GLY A 33 3.64 4.49 -8.55
N CYS A 34 2.93 4.17 -7.47
CA CYS A 34 2.82 2.82 -6.89
C CYS A 34 2.11 1.89 -7.88
N SER A 35 2.84 1.43 -8.90
CA SER A 35 2.44 0.37 -9.82
C SER A 35 3.38 -0.84 -9.73
N HIS A 36 4.33 -0.84 -8.79
CA HIS A 36 5.23 -1.96 -8.56
C HIS A 36 4.81 -2.71 -7.30
N VAL A 37 4.44 -3.98 -7.45
CA VAL A 37 4.17 -4.88 -6.32
C VAL A 37 5.51 -5.20 -5.65
N THR A 38 5.66 -4.80 -4.39
CA THR A 38 6.90 -5.03 -3.63
C THR A 38 6.95 -6.45 -3.06
N SER A 39 8.11 -6.87 -2.55
CA SER A 39 8.22 -8.12 -1.80
C SER A 39 7.38 -8.09 -0.52
N GLU A 40 7.33 -6.93 0.16
CA GLU A 40 6.56 -6.71 1.39
C GLU A 40 5.05 -6.90 1.14
N MET A 41 4.53 -6.40 0.01
CA MET A 41 3.13 -6.60 -0.37
C MET A 41 2.80 -8.08 -0.63
N LYS A 42 3.76 -8.84 -1.19
CA LYS A 42 3.57 -10.28 -1.39
C LYS A 42 3.60 -11.04 -0.07
N GLU A 43 4.49 -10.66 0.84
CA GLU A 43 4.57 -11.25 2.18
C GLU A 43 3.31 -10.94 3.00
N SER A 44 2.82 -9.71 3.01
CA SER A 44 1.55 -9.36 3.68
C SER A 44 0.36 -10.13 3.07
N ARG A 45 0.35 -10.35 1.75
CA ARG A 45 -0.66 -11.22 1.12
C ARG A 45 -0.55 -12.67 1.61
N GLU A 46 0.66 -13.22 1.69
CA GLU A 46 0.89 -14.56 2.23
C GLU A 46 0.49 -14.66 3.71
N ASN A 47 0.74 -13.61 4.50
CA ASN A 47 0.31 -13.52 5.90
C ASN A 47 -1.21 -13.51 6.03
N GLY A 48 -1.92 -12.74 5.20
CA GLY A 48 -3.38 -12.75 5.16
C GLY A 48 -3.95 -14.14 4.89
N ILE A 49 -3.33 -14.90 3.97
CA ILE A 49 -3.71 -16.30 3.70
C ILE A 49 -3.44 -17.19 4.90
N ALA A 50 -2.28 -17.06 5.55
CA ALA A 50 -1.96 -17.82 6.76
C ALA A 50 -2.93 -17.52 7.91
N LEU A 51 -3.39 -16.26 8.04
CA LEU A 51 -4.42 -15.88 9.01
C LEU A 51 -5.74 -16.59 8.72
N MET A 52 -6.18 -16.63 7.46
CA MET A 52 -7.35 -17.42 7.05
C MET A 52 -7.21 -18.91 7.39
N GLU A 53 -6.05 -19.51 7.07
CA GLU A 53 -5.78 -20.93 7.38
C GLU A 53 -5.80 -21.21 8.89
N SER A 54 -5.46 -20.22 9.71
CA SER A 54 -5.50 -20.31 11.17
C SER A 54 -6.88 -20.02 11.78
N GLY A 55 -7.83 -19.52 10.96
CA GLY A 55 -9.17 -19.13 11.38
C GLY A 55 -9.30 -17.70 11.91
N ASP A 56 -8.23 -16.90 11.85
CA ASP A 56 -8.25 -15.47 12.19
C ASP A 56 -8.72 -14.65 10.98
N TYR A 57 -10.01 -14.74 10.68
CA TYR A 57 -10.59 -14.08 9.52
C TYR A 57 -10.65 -12.56 9.66
N GLU A 58 -10.83 -12.04 10.89
CA GLU A 58 -10.78 -10.59 11.15
C GLU A 58 -9.38 -10.03 10.87
N GLY A 59 -8.33 -10.72 11.34
CA GLY A 59 -6.95 -10.37 11.04
C GLY A 59 -6.64 -10.44 9.54
N ALA A 60 -7.14 -11.47 8.85
CA ALA A 60 -6.97 -11.61 7.40
C ALA A 60 -7.61 -10.43 6.64
N VAL A 61 -8.84 -10.05 6.97
CA VAL A 61 -9.52 -8.89 6.35
C VAL A 61 -8.72 -7.61 6.57
N ALA A 62 -8.21 -7.38 7.79
CA ALA A 62 -7.40 -6.20 8.09
C ALA A 62 -6.10 -6.14 7.27
N GLU A 63 -5.42 -7.28 7.06
CA GLU A 63 -4.24 -7.34 6.19
C GLU A 63 -4.58 -7.05 4.72
N PHE A 64 -5.67 -7.63 4.21
CA PHE A 64 -6.08 -7.38 2.82
C PHE A 64 -6.54 -5.94 2.60
N ASP A 65 -7.22 -5.31 3.57
CA ASP A 65 -7.58 -3.89 3.53
C ASP A 65 -6.32 -3.01 3.42
N SER A 66 -5.32 -3.27 4.26
CA SER A 66 -4.04 -2.56 4.24
C SER A 66 -3.33 -2.67 2.88
N LEU A 67 -3.41 -3.83 2.22
CA LEU A 67 -2.85 -4.02 0.87
C LEU A 67 -3.61 -3.23 -0.20
N ILE A 68 -4.94 -3.17 -0.12
CA ILE A 68 -5.78 -2.40 -1.05
C ILE A 68 -5.51 -0.89 -0.89
N ASP A 69 -5.34 -0.40 0.35
CA ASP A 69 -5.03 1.00 0.61
C ASP A 69 -3.66 1.45 0.01
N GLN A 70 -2.77 0.50 -0.25
CA GLN A 70 -1.47 0.75 -0.90
C GLN A 70 -1.56 0.82 -2.43
N THR A 71 -2.66 0.38 -3.04
CA THR A 71 -2.85 0.45 -4.49
C THR A 71 -3.62 1.72 -4.89
N THR A 72 -3.27 2.30 -6.03
CA THR A 72 -3.90 3.54 -6.54
C THR A 72 -4.75 3.31 -7.78
N ARG A 73 -4.80 2.05 -8.24
CA ARG A 73 -5.47 1.60 -9.46
C ARG A 73 -5.66 0.11 -9.38
N VAL A 74 -6.79 -0.36 -9.91
CA VAL A 74 -7.06 -1.78 -10.04
C VAL A 74 -5.99 -2.45 -10.91
N THR A 75 -5.20 -3.32 -10.28
CA THR A 75 -4.21 -4.17 -10.94
C THR A 75 -4.59 -5.65 -10.78
N SER A 76 -3.87 -6.54 -11.46
CA SER A 76 -4.02 -7.98 -11.22
C SER A 76 -3.71 -8.37 -9.77
N PHE A 77 -2.85 -7.62 -9.08
CA PHE A 77 -2.55 -7.84 -7.67
C PHE A 77 -3.73 -7.43 -6.78
N GLU A 78 -4.32 -6.26 -7.02
CA GLU A 78 -5.50 -5.82 -6.27
C GLU A 78 -6.71 -6.75 -6.49
N ILE A 79 -6.92 -7.21 -7.73
CA ILE A 79 -7.94 -8.22 -8.05
C ILE A 79 -7.71 -9.53 -7.27
N ASP A 80 -6.45 -9.93 -7.09
CA ASP A 80 -6.11 -11.13 -6.34
C ASP A 80 -6.33 -10.94 -4.84
N VAL A 81 -5.92 -9.81 -4.26
CA VAL A 81 -6.19 -9.45 -2.86
C VAL A 81 -7.69 -9.36 -2.58
N LEU A 82 -8.48 -8.76 -3.46
CA LEU A 82 -9.94 -8.69 -3.33
C LEU A 82 -10.61 -10.07 -3.27
N LYS A 83 -10.05 -11.09 -3.93
CA LYS A 83 -10.60 -12.46 -3.85
C LYS A 83 -10.44 -13.05 -2.47
N TYR A 84 -9.24 -12.93 -1.90
CA TYR A 84 -8.98 -13.40 -0.53
C TYR A 84 -9.75 -12.59 0.51
N ARG A 85 -9.89 -11.28 0.32
CA ARG A 85 -10.72 -10.43 1.17
C ARG A 85 -12.18 -10.92 1.20
N GLY A 86 -12.79 -11.12 0.03
CA GLY A 86 -14.18 -11.60 -0.05
C GLY A 86 -14.35 -12.98 0.57
N GLU A 87 -13.37 -13.86 0.42
CA GLU A 87 -13.36 -15.18 1.05
C GLU A 87 -13.20 -15.08 2.57
N ALA A 88 -12.31 -14.23 3.07
CA ALA A 88 -12.12 -13.98 4.49
C ALA A 88 -13.40 -13.39 5.14
N GLU A 89 -14.04 -12.42 4.49
CA GLU A 89 -15.32 -11.85 4.94
C GLU A 89 -16.43 -12.90 4.97
N PHE A 90 -16.50 -13.78 3.96
CA PHE A 90 -17.45 -14.87 3.92
C PHE A 90 -17.22 -15.87 5.07
N MET A 91 -15.96 -16.23 5.31
CA MET A 91 -15.58 -17.15 6.40
C MET A 91 -15.77 -16.53 7.79
N LEU A 92 -15.64 -15.20 7.91
CA LEU A 92 -15.99 -14.43 9.09
C LEU A 92 -17.50 -14.38 9.35
N GLY A 93 -18.32 -14.70 8.33
CA GLY A 93 -19.78 -14.61 8.40
C GLY A 93 -20.33 -13.20 8.12
N ASP A 94 -19.47 -12.26 7.69
CA ASP A 94 -19.91 -10.94 7.22
C ASP A 94 -20.31 -11.01 5.75
N TYR A 95 -21.47 -11.63 5.51
CA TYR A 95 -21.99 -11.84 4.16
C TYR A 95 -22.32 -10.52 3.44
N GLY A 96 -22.62 -9.46 4.17
CA GLY A 96 -22.87 -8.14 3.60
C GLY A 96 -21.59 -7.54 3.00
N ALA A 97 -20.49 -7.61 3.74
CA ALA A 97 -19.19 -7.17 3.27
C ALA A 97 -18.67 -8.06 2.13
N ALA A 98 -18.77 -9.39 2.28
CA ALA A 98 -18.37 -10.34 1.24
C ALA A 98 -19.11 -10.09 -0.09
N ALA A 99 -20.43 -9.89 -0.04
CA ALA A 99 -21.23 -9.59 -1.23
C ALA A 99 -20.78 -8.30 -1.93
N TYR A 100 -20.51 -7.25 -1.15
CA TYR A 100 -19.96 -6.00 -1.69
C TYR A 100 -18.60 -6.21 -2.39
N THR A 101 -17.72 -7.03 -1.80
CA THR A 101 -16.42 -7.37 -2.39
C THR A 101 -16.57 -8.14 -3.70
N TYR A 102 -17.44 -9.15 -3.74
CA TYR A 102 -17.68 -9.94 -4.95
C TYR A 102 -18.37 -9.13 -6.06
N ASP A 103 -19.27 -8.22 -5.71
CA ASP A 103 -19.84 -7.26 -6.66
C ASP A 103 -18.78 -6.31 -7.23
N THR A 104 -17.79 -5.93 -6.42
CA THR A 104 -16.64 -5.15 -6.88
C THR A 104 -15.80 -5.96 -7.85
N LEU A 105 -15.45 -7.20 -7.49
CA LEU A 105 -14.74 -8.14 -8.38
C LEU A 105 -15.45 -8.36 -9.71
N ALA A 106 -16.78 -8.50 -9.73
CA ALA A 106 -17.56 -8.67 -10.95
C ALA A 106 -17.48 -7.47 -11.90
N LYS A 107 -17.20 -6.26 -11.37
CA LYS A 107 -17.03 -5.03 -12.18
C LYS A 107 -15.61 -4.86 -12.71
N VAL A 108 -14.61 -5.40 -12.01
CA VAL A 108 -13.19 -5.07 -12.26
C VAL A 108 -12.34 -6.25 -12.76
N ASP A 109 -12.71 -7.50 -12.48
CA ASP A 109 -12.10 -8.70 -13.07
C ASP A 109 -12.89 -9.15 -14.31
N LYS A 110 -12.29 -10.07 -15.09
CA LYS A 110 -13.01 -10.79 -16.14
C LYS A 110 -14.24 -11.49 -15.55
N PRO A 111 -15.35 -11.57 -16.28
CA PRO A 111 -16.55 -12.25 -15.81
C PRO A 111 -16.25 -13.68 -15.37
N ARG A 112 -16.56 -14.02 -14.12
CA ARG A 112 -16.51 -15.38 -13.58
C ARG A 112 -17.83 -15.70 -12.89
N ALA A 113 -18.31 -16.93 -13.07
CA ALA A 113 -19.58 -17.36 -12.49
C ALA A 113 -19.56 -17.33 -10.95
N GLU A 114 -18.40 -17.65 -10.34
CA GLU A 114 -18.20 -17.70 -8.89
C GLU A 114 -18.59 -16.39 -8.16
N TYR A 115 -18.26 -15.22 -8.73
CA TYR A 115 -18.57 -13.92 -8.10
C TYR A 115 -20.08 -13.68 -7.97
N TYR A 116 -20.87 -14.11 -8.95
CA TYR A 116 -22.32 -13.93 -8.92
C TYR A 116 -23.04 -14.85 -7.94
N TYR A 117 -22.46 -16.01 -7.63
CA TYR A 117 -23.01 -16.92 -6.63
C TYR A 117 -22.70 -16.46 -5.21
N LEU A 118 -21.48 -15.94 -4.99
CA LEU A 118 -21.02 -15.49 -3.67
C LEU A 118 -21.53 -14.10 -3.28
N ALA A 119 -22.01 -13.31 -4.26
CA ALA A 119 -22.60 -12.00 -4.03
C ALA A 119 -24.10 -12.01 -3.64
N ARG A 120 -24.72 -13.18 -3.43
CA ARG A 120 -26.18 -13.33 -3.24
C ARG A 120 -26.57 -13.97 -1.94
#